data_AF-A0A317VR29-F1
#
_entry.id   AF-A0A317VR29-F1
#
_cell.length_a   1.000
_cell.length_b   1.000
_cell.length_c   1.000
_cell.angle_alpha   90.00
_cell.angle_beta   90.00
_cell.angle_gamma   90.00
#
_symmetry.space_group_name_H-M   'P 1'
#
loop_
_entity.id
_entity.type
_entity.pdbx_description
1 polymer ?
#
loop_
_entity_poly.entity_id
_entity_poly.type
_entity_poly.pdbx_seq_one_letter_code
_entity_poly.pdbx_strand_id
1 'polypeptide(L)'
;MLGSVAASAFIHPPLQNDAASTPQMGWNTYNHYSCSPNESIVYSNAKALVDLDHEAQDAQTFASWNIDSLKYDNCYSDAASNYPDVNYAPSTSPEPRYANMSDALLQQNRTILFQICEWGISFPAQWAPSIGNSRRIGNDIILDWRTIFRIIDQAAPQADFAGQGTHFSLWAILKSPLIIGAALKDELTSINDASLDIPKQTDVISFNQDSLGESASLRKRWTEEAYENKSRELTLDLPDIGLQCASSLNNIWDDSTGQDVRTSYTATVAGHGTGILELQNTTASGIYSTAIFGSPSGTTTTFEPIYAITTSDKYALTVYFAESVSSTTIITVESSASNTTTSPKVPFSATQASTTTPLTAGSNTITIDSSLSISSIQVTAPNGTYYPSTIGHISPSGSAKATISATSSGSKYLAIDYIKNDVAFESSWGWGSNSRNLTVTVNSEDPVRLEVPLSGRHM
;
A
#
# COMPACT_ATOMS: atom_id res chain seq x y z
N MET A 1 0.17 45.23 33.00
CA MET A 1 0.54 45.05 31.59
C MET A 1 1.48 43.86 31.51
N LEU A 2 0.97 42.69 31.16
CA LEU A 2 1.78 41.51 30.83
C LEU A 2 1.39 41.17 29.39
N GLY A 3 2.27 41.51 28.45
CA GLY A 3 2.08 41.25 27.03
C GLY A 3 2.39 39.80 26.72
N SER A 4 1.43 39.10 26.12
CA SER A 4 1.60 37.79 25.53
C SER A 4 2.58 37.85 24.35
N VAL A 5 3.66 37.10 24.41
CA VAL A 5 4.49 36.82 23.23
C VAL A 5 3.81 35.66 22.49
N ALA A 6 3.18 35.97 21.36
CA ALA A 6 2.70 34.97 20.44
C ALA A 6 3.91 34.30 19.78
N ALA A 7 4.09 33.00 20.00
CA ALA A 7 4.96 32.19 19.16
C ALA A 7 4.34 32.16 17.76
N SER A 8 4.97 32.86 16.81
CA SER A 8 4.65 32.68 15.39
C SER A 8 5.15 31.30 14.99
N ALA A 9 4.23 30.36 14.80
CA ALA A 9 4.52 29.18 14.01
C ALA A 9 4.78 29.68 12.57
N PHE A 10 6.03 29.63 12.13
CA PHE A 10 6.33 29.77 10.71
C PHE A 10 5.67 28.60 10.00
N ILE A 11 4.54 28.86 9.35
CA ILE A 11 3.97 27.94 8.38
C ILE A 11 4.91 28.03 7.18
N HIS A 12 5.85 27.10 7.07
CA HIS A 12 6.68 26.98 5.87
C HIS A 12 5.73 26.71 4.68
N PRO A 13 5.67 27.59 3.68
CA PRO A 13 4.97 27.26 2.44
C PRO A 13 5.67 26.04 1.82
N PRO A 14 4.91 25.07 1.28
CA PRO A 14 5.51 23.94 0.58
C PRO A 14 6.44 24.46 -0.51
N LEU A 15 7.55 23.74 -0.77
CA LEU A 15 8.36 23.87 -1.98
C LEU A 15 7.51 23.49 -3.22
N GLN A 16 6.50 24.30 -3.53
CA GLN A 16 5.74 24.26 -4.78
C GLN A 16 6.59 24.94 -5.85
N ASN A 17 7.69 24.31 -6.21
CA ASN A 17 8.17 24.43 -7.58
C ASN A 17 7.45 23.34 -8.37
N ASP A 18 6.79 23.66 -9.47
CA ASP A 18 6.12 22.66 -10.32
C ASP A 18 7.11 21.68 -11.02
N ALA A 19 8.35 21.60 -10.53
CA ALA A 19 9.48 20.89 -11.14
C ALA A 19 9.54 19.40 -10.78
N ALA A 20 8.72 18.91 -9.84
CA ALA A 20 8.68 17.50 -9.43
C ALA A 20 7.25 17.00 -9.19
N SER A 21 6.34 17.25 -10.14
CA SER A 21 4.97 16.71 -10.11
C SER A 21 4.91 15.18 -10.25
N THR A 22 6.01 14.55 -10.69
CA THR A 22 6.22 13.10 -10.71
C THR A 22 7.56 12.74 -10.07
N PRO A 23 7.77 11.49 -9.62
CA PRO A 23 9.02 11.07 -8.99
C PRO A 23 10.23 11.28 -9.91
N GLN A 24 11.37 11.68 -9.35
CA GLN A 24 12.57 11.94 -10.15
C GLN A 24 13.16 10.65 -10.70
N MET A 25 13.61 10.67 -11.97
CA MET A 25 14.38 9.58 -12.58
C MET A 25 15.81 10.04 -12.85
N GLY A 26 16.80 9.16 -12.68
CA GLY A 26 18.20 9.56 -12.85
C GLY A 26 19.21 8.44 -12.56
N TRP A 27 20.46 8.84 -12.28
CA TRP A 27 21.56 7.93 -11.98
C TRP A 27 22.42 8.48 -10.84
N ASN A 28 22.91 7.62 -9.96
CA ASN A 28 23.78 8.00 -8.83
C ASN A 28 25.03 7.13 -8.76
N THR A 29 26.19 7.77 -8.57
CA THR A 29 27.52 7.14 -8.58
C THR A 29 27.77 6.21 -7.40
N TYR A 30 27.11 6.42 -6.25
CA TYR A 30 27.54 5.87 -4.96
C TYR A 30 27.47 4.33 -4.90
N ASN A 31 26.37 3.73 -5.38
CA ASN A 31 26.16 2.28 -5.28
C ASN A 31 27.18 1.46 -6.06
N HIS A 32 27.81 2.03 -7.10
CA HIS A 32 28.81 1.35 -7.91
C HIS A 32 30.24 1.84 -7.60
N TYR A 33 30.46 3.15 -7.53
CA TYR A 33 31.80 3.74 -7.40
C TYR A 33 32.21 4.09 -5.97
N SER A 34 31.28 4.08 -4.99
CA SER A 34 31.54 4.47 -3.60
C SER A 34 32.34 5.78 -3.51
N CYS A 35 33.51 5.78 -2.85
CA CYS A 35 34.40 6.94 -2.70
C CYS A 35 35.41 7.14 -3.85
N SER A 36 35.37 6.35 -4.92
CA SER A 36 36.31 6.42 -6.05
C SER A 36 35.84 7.15 -7.34
N PRO A 37 34.92 8.16 -7.34
CA PRO A 37 34.83 9.10 -8.45
C PRO A 37 35.95 10.16 -8.33
N ASN A 38 36.60 10.58 -9.44
CA ASN A 38 37.77 11.49 -9.49
C ASN A 38 38.10 12.22 -8.15
N GLU A 39 39.08 11.65 -7.45
CA GLU A 39 39.41 11.83 -6.03
C GLU A 39 39.55 13.29 -5.58
N SER A 40 40.10 14.17 -6.41
CA SER A 40 40.37 15.57 -6.03
C SER A 40 39.10 16.45 -5.96
N ILE A 41 38.05 16.09 -6.71
CA ILE A 41 36.81 16.89 -6.81
C ILE A 41 35.78 16.40 -5.79
N VAL A 42 35.71 15.10 -5.54
CA VAL A 42 34.78 14.53 -4.57
C VAL A 42 35.23 14.83 -3.14
N TYR A 43 36.54 14.75 -2.86
CA TYR A 43 37.08 15.00 -1.52
C TYR A 43 36.97 16.48 -1.10
N SER A 44 37.19 17.43 -2.01
CA SER A 44 37.10 18.87 -1.72
C SER A 44 35.65 19.37 -1.55
N ASN A 45 34.68 18.78 -2.25
CA ASN A 45 33.26 19.10 -2.10
C ASN A 45 32.60 18.38 -0.92
N ALA A 46 32.96 17.12 -0.64
CA ALA A 46 32.48 16.41 0.54
C ALA A 46 32.98 17.04 1.84
N LYS A 47 34.16 17.67 1.85
CA LYS A 47 34.67 18.41 3.01
C LYS A 47 33.98 19.77 3.22
N ALA A 48 33.42 20.38 2.16
CA ALA A 48 32.62 21.61 2.28
C ALA A 48 31.21 21.32 2.83
N LEU A 49 30.66 20.13 2.54
CA LEU A 49 29.37 19.63 3.07
C LEU A 49 29.38 19.22 4.56
N VAL A 50 30.54 19.26 5.22
CA VAL A 50 30.75 18.72 6.58
C VAL A 50 30.74 19.82 7.66
N ASP A 51 30.74 21.10 7.28
CA ASP A 51 30.57 22.19 8.22
C ASP A 51 29.07 22.59 8.25
N LEU A 52 28.44 22.44 9.42
CA LEU A 52 27.06 22.88 9.67
C LEU A 52 26.97 24.43 9.58
N ASP A 53 25.77 24.95 9.33
CA ASP A 53 25.44 26.39 9.32
C ASP A 53 26.01 27.24 8.14
N HIS A 54 26.29 26.62 6.99
CA HIS A 54 26.77 27.27 5.76
C HIS A 54 25.75 27.29 4.59
N GLU A 55 24.48 27.01 4.86
CA GLU A 55 23.48 26.70 3.83
C GLU A 55 23.31 27.80 2.77
N ALA A 56 23.36 29.08 3.18
CA ALA A 56 23.25 30.21 2.26
C ALA A 56 24.43 30.31 1.28
N GLN A 57 25.66 30.06 1.76
CA GLN A 57 26.87 30.11 0.94
C GLN A 57 26.91 28.92 -0.03
N ASP A 58 26.53 27.74 0.46
CA ASP A 58 26.50 26.51 -0.34
C ASP A 58 25.41 26.58 -1.42
N ALA A 59 24.20 27.02 -1.08
CA ALA A 59 23.13 27.21 -2.05
C ALA A 59 23.54 28.20 -3.17
N GLN A 60 24.23 29.30 -2.83
CA GLN A 60 24.77 30.23 -3.82
C GLN A 60 25.82 29.57 -4.72
N THR A 61 26.70 28.77 -4.12
CA THR A 61 27.76 28.05 -4.85
C THR A 61 27.16 27.01 -5.80
N PHE A 62 26.22 26.21 -5.32
CA PHE A 62 25.47 25.22 -6.10
C PHE A 62 24.72 25.86 -7.27
N ALA A 63 24.05 26.98 -7.03
CA ALA A 63 23.40 27.74 -8.08
C ALA A 63 24.40 28.26 -9.12
N SER A 64 25.59 28.73 -8.69
CA SER A 64 26.65 29.20 -9.59
C SER A 64 27.21 28.10 -10.50
N TRP A 65 27.21 26.85 -10.04
CA TRP A 65 27.59 25.67 -10.82
C TRP A 65 26.47 25.17 -11.74
N ASN A 66 25.28 25.78 -11.67
CA ASN A 66 24.08 25.36 -12.40
C ASN A 66 23.66 23.91 -12.09
N ILE A 67 23.77 23.46 -10.83
CA ILE A 67 23.23 22.14 -10.47
C ILE A 67 21.70 22.14 -10.56
N ASP A 68 21.12 20.98 -10.87
CA ASP A 68 19.67 20.79 -10.99
C ASP A 68 19.05 20.07 -9.79
N SER A 69 19.87 19.38 -8.99
CA SER A 69 19.41 18.62 -7.83
C SER A 69 20.49 18.52 -6.76
N LEU A 70 20.08 18.58 -5.48
CA LEU A 70 20.90 18.37 -4.31
C LEU A 70 20.33 17.18 -3.50
N LYS A 71 21.14 16.12 -3.32
CA LYS A 71 20.93 15.12 -2.27
C LYS A 71 21.67 15.58 -1.03
N TYR A 72 20.95 15.77 0.07
CA TYR A 72 21.49 16.31 1.31
C TYR A 72 21.42 15.26 2.43
N ASP A 73 22.60 14.80 2.86
CA ASP A 73 22.77 13.66 3.77
C ASP A 73 22.71 14.07 5.26
N ASN A 74 22.77 13.09 6.17
CA ASN A 74 22.60 13.31 7.60
C ASN A 74 23.77 12.88 8.49
N CYS A 75 24.88 12.43 7.90
CA CYS A 75 26.11 12.14 8.65
C CYS A 75 26.65 13.40 9.35
N TYR A 76 27.29 13.23 10.51
CA TYR A 76 27.96 14.32 11.26
C TYR A 76 27.02 15.47 11.67
N SER A 77 25.74 15.16 11.85
CA SER A 77 24.70 16.17 12.12
C SER A 77 24.63 16.66 13.57
N ASP A 78 25.42 16.07 14.48
CA ASP A 78 25.61 16.53 15.86
C ASP A 78 27.09 16.92 16.06
N ALA A 79 27.32 18.20 16.37
CA ALA A 79 28.65 18.77 16.56
C ALA A 79 29.40 18.21 17.78
N ALA A 80 28.73 17.48 18.68
CA ALA A 80 29.34 16.89 19.87
C ALA A 80 30.15 15.60 19.59
N SER A 81 29.99 15.00 18.40
CA SER A 81 30.52 13.69 18.06
C SER A 81 31.78 13.79 17.19
N ASN A 82 32.96 13.59 17.76
CA ASN A 82 34.17 13.35 16.96
C ASN A 82 34.10 11.91 16.39
N TYR A 83 34.01 11.78 15.05
CA TYR A 83 33.91 10.53 14.24
C TYR A 83 32.46 10.22 13.78
N PRO A 84 32.19 9.76 12.52
CA PRO A 84 30.88 9.88 11.86
C PRO A 84 29.74 9.55 12.78
N ASP A 85 29.01 10.61 13.14
CA ASP A 85 27.78 10.47 13.89
C ASP A 85 26.74 9.85 12.96
N VAL A 86 26.56 8.54 13.13
CA VAL A 86 25.52 7.72 12.52
C VAL A 86 24.43 7.40 13.55
N ASN A 87 24.25 8.25 14.56
CA ASN A 87 23.28 8.02 15.61
C ASN A 87 21.86 8.05 15.02
N TYR A 88 21.26 6.86 14.89
CA TYR A 88 19.89 6.66 14.46
C TYR A 88 18.85 7.08 15.51
N ALA A 89 19.29 7.64 16.64
CA ALA A 89 18.47 8.22 17.71
C ALA A 89 19.08 9.57 18.15
N PRO A 90 19.06 10.60 17.30
CA PRO A 90 19.67 11.89 17.59
C PRO A 90 18.93 12.59 18.75
N SER A 91 19.66 13.40 19.51
CA SER A 91 19.13 14.18 20.64
C SER A 91 18.19 15.30 20.21
N THR A 92 18.24 15.69 18.93
CA THR A 92 17.41 16.72 18.31
C THR A 92 16.91 16.25 16.95
N SER A 93 15.72 16.73 16.53
CA SER A 93 15.18 16.37 15.22
C SER A 93 16.04 16.94 14.09
N PRO A 94 16.27 16.19 12.99
CA PRO A 94 16.90 16.69 11.77
C PRO A 94 16.11 17.80 11.06
N GLU A 95 14.80 17.88 11.25
CA GLU A 95 13.89 18.75 10.47
C GLU A 95 14.35 20.22 10.35
N PRO A 96 14.74 20.94 11.42
CA PRO A 96 15.15 22.34 11.31
C PRO A 96 16.38 22.56 10.41
N ARG A 97 17.35 21.62 10.40
CA ARG A 97 18.53 21.72 9.53
C ARG A 97 18.18 21.57 8.06
N TYR A 98 17.24 20.67 7.75
CA TYR A 98 16.74 20.52 6.39
C TYR A 98 15.92 21.75 5.95
N ALA A 99 15.17 22.36 6.87
CA ALA A 99 14.43 23.60 6.59
C ALA A 99 15.39 24.76 6.25
N ASN A 100 16.50 24.92 6.97
CA ASN A 100 17.51 25.94 6.66
C ASN A 100 18.06 25.82 5.23
N MET A 101 18.40 24.60 4.80
CA MET A 101 18.88 24.36 3.43
C MET A 101 17.77 24.59 2.40
N SER A 102 16.55 24.18 2.70
CA SER A 102 15.38 24.46 1.85
C SER A 102 15.18 25.95 1.61
N ASP A 103 15.20 26.75 2.69
CA ASP A 103 15.06 28.21 2.64
C ASP A 103 16.23 28.86 1.89
N ALA A 104 17.44 28.32 2.00
CA ALA A 104 18.62 28.80 1.27
C ALA A 104 18.54 28.51 -0.23
N LEU A 105 18.06 27.32 -0.63
CA LEU A 105 17.84 26.96 -2.03
C LEU A 105 16.73 27.82 -2.66
N LEU A 106 15.65 28.09 -1.92
CA LEU A 106 14.55 28.96 -2.37
C LEU A 106 14.97 30.40 -2.67
N GLN A 107 16.06 30.88 -2.07
CA GLN A 107 16.60 32.22 -2.32
C GLN A 107 17.41 32.33 -3.62
N GLN A 108 17.68 31.22 -4.31
CA GLN A 108 18.46 31.22 -5.54
C GLN A 108 17.58 31.51 -6.76
N ASN A 109 18.15 32.15 -7.78
CA ASN A 109 17.45 32.43 -9.04
C ASN A 109 17.36 31.20 -9.98
N ARG A 110 17.28 29.99 -9.39
CA ARG A 110 17.20 28.71 -10.09
C ARG A 110 16.48 27.71 -9.19
N THR A 111 15.61 26.90 -9.79
CA THR A 111 15.03 25.74 -9.14
C THR A 111 16.07 24.62 -9.00
N ILE A 112 16.36 24.20 -7.77
CA ILE A 112 17.21 23.05 -7.46
C ILE A 112 16.34 22.03 -6.73
N LEU A 113 16.22 20.81 -7.27
CA LEU A 113 15.45 19.75 -6.63
C LEU A 113 16.13 19.28 -5.34
N PHE A 114 15.39 19.25 -4.23
CA PHE A 114 15.96 18.94 -2.93
C PHE A 114 15.55 17.54 -2.44
N GLN A 115 16.54 16.65 -2.29
CA GLN A 115 16.35 15.25 -1.88
C GLN A 115 16.89 15.07 -0.45
N ILE A 116 15.97 14.88 0.50
CA ILE A 116 16.26 14.76 1.94
C ILE A 116 16.75 13.35 2.25
N CYS A 117 17.93 13.22 2.85
CA CYS A 117 18.58 11.94 3.13
C CYS A 117 18.93 11.77 4.62
N GLU A 118 17.90 11.71 5.47
CA GLU A 118 18.04 11.45 6.93
C GLU A 118 17.68 10.03 7.36
N TRP A 119 17.58 9.11 6.39
CA TRP A 119 17.47 7.67 6.60
C TRP A 119 16.21 7.20 7.36
N GLY A 120 15.18 8.04 7.47
CA GLY A 120 13.92 7.73 8.15
C GLY A 120 13.95 7.97 9.66
N ILE A 121 15.01 8.59 10.20
CA ILE A 121 15.25 8.74 11.64
C ILE A 121 14.11 9.48 12.34
N SER A 122 13.65 10.61 11.80
CA SER A 122 12.64 11.48 12.40
C SER A 122 11.34 11.47 11.61
N PHE A 123 11.00 10.33 11.00
CA PHE A 123 9.75 10.13 10.26
C PHE A 123 9.46 11.24 9.23
N PRO A 124 10.34 11.41 8.21
CA PRO A 124 10.28 12.50 7.23
C PRO A 124 8.98 12.53 6.43
N ALA A 125 8.20 11.45 6.49
CA ALA A 125 6.81 11.36 6.03
C ALA A 125 5.95 12.59 6.39
N GLN A 126 6.12 13.14 7.60
CA GLN A 126 5.24 14.18 8.13
C GLN A 126 5.65 15.62 7.77
N TRP A 127 6.95 15.89 7.61
CA TRP A 127 7.47 17.26 7.49
C TRP A 127 8.17 17.54 6.16
N ALA A 128 8.92 16.55 5.63
CA ALA A 128 9.73 16.74 4.43
C ALA A 128 8.98 17.20 3.15
N PRO A 129 7.68 16.89 2.89
CA PRO A 129 7.00 17.38 1.68
C PRO A 129 6.85 18.89 1.65
N SER A 130 6.84 19.53 2.82
CA SER A 130 6.75 20.98 2.91
C SER A 130 8.08 21.66 2.57
N ILE A 131 9.20 20.94 2.66
CA ILE A 131 10.53 21.53 2.56
C ILE A 131 11.47 20.81 1.60
N GLY A 132 11.00 19.83 0.82
CA GLY A 132 11.82 19.10 -0.16
C GLY A 132 10.98 18.34 -1.19
N ASN A 133 11.63 17.89 -2.26
CA ASN A 133 10.98 17.21 -3.39
C ASN A 133 10.98 15.67 -3.27
N SER A 134 11.89 15.11 -2.48
CA SER A 134 11.88 13.68 -2.13
C SER A 134 12.59 13.45 -0.81
N ARG A 135 12.38 12.25 -0.24
CA ARG A 135 12.91 11.88 1.07
C ARG A 135 13.27 10.40 1.14
N ARG A 136 14.37 10.10 1.80
CA ARG A 136 14.74 8.75 2.21
C ARG A 136 13.92 8.36 3.44
N ILE A 137 13.26 7.21 3.37
CA ILE A 137 12.39 6.68 4.44
C ILE A 137 13.04 5.54 5.25
N GLY A 138 14.30 5.19 4.93
CA GLY A 138 15.03 4.11 5.58
C GLY A 138 16.54 4.16 5.30
N ASN A 139 17.27 3.35 6.07
CA ASN A 139 18.72 3.19 5.94
C ASN A 139 19.12 2.61 4.57
N ASP A 140 20.38 2.86 4.17
CA ASP A 140 20.96 2.53 2.86
C ASP A 140 20.62 1.10 2.43
N ILE A 141 20.29 0.96 1.14
CA ILE A 141 20.10 -0.34 0.50
C ILE A 141 21.46 -1.01 0.27
N ILE A 142 21.51 -2.33 0.35
CA ILE A 142 22.66 -3.12 -0.10
C ILE A 142 22.18 -4.15 -1.13
N LEU A 143 23.10 -4.79 -1.84
CA LEU A 143 22.80 -5.83 -2.84
C LEU A 143 22.41 -7.18 -2.18
N ASP A 144 21.43 -7.15 -1.28
CA ASP A 144 20.87 -8.33 -0.61
C ASP A 144 19.33 -8.23 -0.53
N TRP A 145 18.66 -9.33 -0.89
CA TRP A 145 17.20 -9.44 -0.93
C TRP A 145 16.51 -9.08 0.40
N ARG A 146 17.13 -9.41 1.53
CA ARG A 146 16.60 -9.07 2.86
C ARG A 146 16.48 -7.57 3.06
N THR A 147 17.37 -6.78 2.45
CA THR A 147 17.34 -5.32 2.60
C THR A 147 16.30 -4.66 1.71
N ILE A 148 15.95 -5.30 0.58
CA ILE A 148 14.81 -4.89 -0.22
C ILE A 148 13.54 -5.04 0.63
N PHE A 149 13.28 -6.24 1.17
CA PHE A 149 12.15 -6.48 2.07
C PHE A 149 12.14 -5.56 3.29
N ARG A 150 13.29 -5.29 3.92
CA ARG A 150 13.39 -4.32 5.02
C ARG A 150 12.92 -2.93 4.61
N ILE A 151 13.45 -2.39 3.50
CA ILE A 151 13.11 -1.03 3.03
C ILE A 151 11.63 -0.95 2.71
N ILE A 152 11.12 -1.99 2.08
CA ILE A 152 9.72 -2.17 1.79
C ILE A 152 8.85 -2.30 3.02
N ASP A 153 9.27 -3.01 4.07
CA ASP A 153 8.51 -3.15 5.31
C ASP A 153 8.52 -1.82 6.09
N GLN A 154 9.58 -1.01 5.93
CA GLN A 154 9.66 0.37 6.44
C GLN A 154 8.85 1.35 5.60
N ALA A 155 8.80 1.10 4.28
CA ALA A 155 7.97 1.81 3.34
C ALA A 155 6.52 1.40 3.49
N ALA A 156 6.17 0.17 3.83
CA ALA A 156 4.81 -0.41 3.80
C ALA A 156 3.77 0.38 4.60
N PRO A 157 4.05 0.81 5.86
CA PRO A 157 3.20 1.77 6.58
C PRO A 157 3.07 3.14 5.89
N GLN A 158 3.84 3.36 4.83
CA GLN A 158 4.00 4.53 3.95
C GLN A 158 3.93 4.14 2.44
N ALA A 159 3.47 2.91 2.07
CA ALA A 159 3.42 2.21 0.76
C ALA A 159 4.41 1.00 0.49
N ASP A 160 3.92 -0.08 -0.16
CA ASP A 160 4.25 -1.53 -0.02
C ASP A 160 4.89 -2.38 -1.21
N PHE A 161 5.88 -3.26 -0.91
CA PHE A 161 6.41 -4.58 -1.50
C PHE A 161 7.58 -4.76 -2.53
N ALA A 162 8.09 -6.02 -2.76
CA ALA A 162 9.44 -6.66 -3.03
C ALA A 162 10.43 -6.36 -4.25
N GLY A 163 11.43 -7.22 -4.64
CA GLY A 163 12.75 -6.87 -5.31
C GLY A 163 13.27 -7.20 -6.80
N GLN A 164 14.49 -6.80 -7.22
CA GLN A 164 14.94 -6.47 -8.63
C GLN A 164 13.90 -6.09 -9.72
N GLY A 165 13.20 -7.03 -10.36
CA GLY A 165 12.02 -6.72 -11.20
C GLY A 165 10.85 -6.27 -10.35
N THR A 166 10.56 -7.04 -9.31
CA THR A 166 9.75 -6.70 -8.12
C THR A 166 10.27 -5.35 -7.53
N HIS A 167 11.60 -5.07 -7.45
CA HIS A 167 12.21 -3.85 -6.84
C HIS A 167 11.83 -2.67 -7.69
N PHE A 168 12.17 -2.73 -8.98
CA PHE A 168 11.88 -1.65 -9.89
C PHE A 168 10.37 -1.41 -10.00
N SER A 169 9.58 -2.48 -10.12
CA SER A 169 8.11 -2.43 -10.12
C SER A 169 7.56 -1.74 -8.89
N LEU A 170 8.13 -2.06 -7.73
CA LEU A 170 7.58 -1.56 -6.49
C LEU A 170 8.07 -0.16 -6.18
N TRP A 171 9.33 0.15 -6.40
CA TRP A 171 9.77 1.54 -6.42
C TRP A 171 8.93 2.37 -7.40
N ALA A 172 8.53 1.79 -8.54
CA ALA A 172 7.66 2.44 -9.50
C ALA A 172 6.24 2.70 -8.94
N ILE A 173 5.49 1.67 -8.53
CA ILE A 173 4.09 1.84 -8.05
C ILE A 173 4.01 2.56 -6.70
N LEU A 174 5.10 2.59 -5.93
CA LEU A 174 5.21 3.34 -4.68
C LEU A 174 5.63 4.80 -4.88
N LYS A 175 5.74 5.24 -6.14
CA LYS A 175 6.13 6.62 -6.49
C LYS A 175 7.48 7.02 -5.90
N SER A 176 8.39 6.04 -5.75
CA SER A 176 9.77 6.29 -5.34
C SER A 176 10.57 6.91 -6.51
N PRO A 177 11.55 7.78 -6.24
CA PRO A 177 12.51 8.18 -7.26
C PRO A 177 13.23 6.96 -7.86
N LEU A 178 13.25 6.86 -9.18
CA LEU A 178 13.89 5.77 -9.92
C LEU A 178 15.31 6.18 -10.31
N ILE A 179 16.23 6.05 -9.36
CA ILE A 179 17.65 6.42 -9.53
C ILE A 179 18.50 5.16 -9.73
N ILE A 180 19.04 4.99 -10.93
CA ILE A 180 19.89 3.85 -11.29
C ILE A 180 21.22 3.94 -10.53
N GLY A 181 21.60 2.87 -9.82
CA GLY A 181 22.87 2.77 -9.11
C GLY A 181 23.91 1.87 -9.79
N ALA A 182 23.57 1.23 -10.91
CA ALA A 182 24.46 0.33 -11.64
C ALA A 182 25.36 1.08 -12.65
N ALA A 183 26.52 0.54 -12.97
CA ALA A 183 27.34 1.04 -14.07
C ALA A 183 26.66 0.77 -15.42
N LEU A 184 26.33 1.82 -16.17
CA LEU A 184 25.66 1.70 -17.47
C LEU A 184 26.64 1.44 -18.62
N LYS A 185 27.87 1.94 -18.50
CA LYS A 185 28.95 1.78 -19.49
C LYS A 185 30.29 1.74 -18.76
N ASP A 186 30.80 0.54 -18.53
CA ASP A 186 32.09 0.22 -17.94
C ASP A 186 32.68 -1.04 -18.58
N GLU A 187 33.98 -1.06 -18.88
CA GLU A 187 34.61 -2.15 -19.64
C GLU A 187 34.59 -3.52 -18.92
N LEU A 188 34.44 -3.54 -17.59
CA LEU A 188 34.56 -4.74 -16.77
C LEU A 188 33.29 -5.05 -15.95
N THR A 189 32.45 -4.04 -15.70
CA THR A 189 31.35 -4.14 -14.73
C THR A 189 30.01 -3.56 -15.23
N SER A 190 29.88 -3.36 -16.55
CA SER A 190 28.61 -2.93 -17.15
C SER A 190 27.45 -3.83 -16.72
N ILE A 191 26.31 -3.19 -16.46
CA ILE A 191 25.02 -3.87 -16.33
C ILE A 191 24.80 -4.78 -17.55
N ASN A 192 24.42 -6.03 -17.30
CA ASN A 192 24.08 -6.96 -18.38
C ASN A 192 22.72 -6.60 -19.01
N ASP A 193 22.48 -7.06 -20.24
CA ASP A 193 21.27 -6.73 -21.01
C ASP A 193 19.98 -7.07 -20.25
N ALA A 194 19.92 -8.24 -19.61
CA ALA A 194 18.76 -8.68 -18.85
C ALA A 194 18.44 -7.74 -17.66
N SER A 195 19.45 -7.20 -17.00
CA SER A 195 19.28 -6.25 -15.90
C SER A 195 19.02 -4.83 -16.41
N LEU A 196 19.48 -4.48 -17.61
CA LEU A 196 19.24 -3.19 -18.26
C LEU A 196 17.83 -3.08 -18.84
N ASP A 197 17.22 -4.19 -19.24
CA ASP A 197 15.85 -4.20 -19.77
C ASP A 197 14.80 -3.89 -18.68
N ILE A 198 15.08 -4.21 -17.42
CA ILE A 198 14.20 -3.88 -16.27
C ILE A 198 13.95 -2.36 -16.15
N PRO A 199 14.98 -1.49 -15.98
CA PRO A 199 14.77 -0.04 -15.88
C PRO A 199 14.37 0.63 -17.20
N LYS A 200 14.27 -0.13 -18.30
CA LYS A 200 13.76 0.34 -19.59
C LYS A 200 12.27 0.03 -19.80
N GLN A 201 11.62 -0.71 -18.89
CA GLN A 201 10.23 -1.11 -19.04
C GLN A 201 9.30 0.10 -18.97
N THR A 202 8.81 0.55 -20.12
CA THR A 202 8.05 1.80 -20.27
C THR A 202 6.73 1.77 -19.53
N ASP A 203 6.08 0.61 -19.49
CA ASP A 203 4.76 0.48 -18.85
C ASP A 203 4.89 0.60 -17.33
N VAL A 204 5.92 -0.02 -16.75
CA VAL A 204 6.27 0.13 -15.32
C VAL A 204 6.63 1.58 -14.98
N ILE A 205 7.42 2.24 -15.82
CA ILE A 205 7.77 3.66 -15.65
C ILE A 205 6.51 4.53 -15.73
N SER A 206 5.57 4.22 -16.62
CA SER A 206 4.35 4.99 -16.77
C SER A 206 3.52 5.01 -15.48
N PHE A 207 3.44 3.90 -14.74
CA PHE A 207 2.81 3.90 -13.42
C PHE A 207 3.53 4.79 -12.41
N ASN A 208 4.88 4.82 -12.41
CA ASN A 208 5.63 5.75 -11.56
C ASN A 208 5.35 7.21 -11.93
N GLN A 209 5.30 7.50 -13.23
CA GLN A 209 5.12 8.84 -13.80
C GLN A 209 3.65 9.23 -14.00
N ASP A 210 2.70 8.42 -13.54
CA ASP A 210 1.28 8.74 -13.64
C ASP A 210 0.97 10.05 -12.90
N SER A 211 0.22 10.92 -13.60
CA SER A 211 -0.05 12.31 -13.21
C SER A 211 -0.88 12.48 -11.95
N LEU A 212 -1.58 11.44 -11.48
CA LEU A 212 -2.30 11.49 -10.22
C LEU A 212 -1.35 11.50 -9.03
N GLY A 213 -0.13 10.97 -9.19
CA GLY A 213 0.86 10.91 -8.11
C GLY A 213 0.49 9.99 -6.95
N GLU A 214 -0.59 9.22 -7.06
CA GLU A 214 -1.10 8.33 -6.02
C GLU A 214 -0.26 7.03 -5.94
N SER A 215 0.18 6.66 -4.73
CA SER A 215 0.93 5.42 -4.51
C SER A 215 0.00 4.21 -4.34
N ALA A 216 0.50 3.03 -4.69
CA ALA A 216 -0.20 1.78 -4.40
C ALA A 216 -0.31 1.53 -2.89
N SER A 217 -1.39 0.87 -2.46
CA SER A 217 -1.61 0.45 -1.06
C SER A 217 -1.66 -1.07 -0.93
N LEU A 218 -1.06 -1.64 0.11
CA LEU A 218 -1.23 -3.06 0.43
C LEU A 218 -2.67 -3.35 0.85
N ARG A 219 -3.22 -4.38 0.20
CA ARG A 219 -4.53 -4.93 0.54
C ARG A 219 -4.44 -6.29 1.23
N LYS A 220 -3.47 -7.14 0.85
CA LYS A 220 -3.35 -8.51 1.36
C LYS A 220 -1.90 -8.97 1.36
N ARG A 221 -1.47 -9.63 2.45
CA ARG A 221 -0.16 -10.27 2.57
C ARG A 221 -0.33 -11.73 3.00
N TRP A 222 0.28 -12.64 2.24
CA TRP A 222 0.44 -14.04 2.64
C TRP A 222 1.67 -14.17 3.55
N THR A 223 1.45 -14.47 4.83
CA THR A 223 2.49 -14.41 5.87
C THR A 223 3.27 -15.71 6.04
N GLU A 224 2.74 -16.85 5.60
CA GLU A 224 3.30 -18.17 5.95
C GLU A 224 4.49 -18.60 5.08
N GLU A 225 4.74 -17.92 3.95
CA GLU A 225 5.73 -18.37 2.94
C GLU A 225 6.58 -17.23 2.37
N ALA A 226 6.68 -16.09 3.06
CA ALA A 226 7.32 -14.88 2.53
C ALA A 226 8.84 -15.03 2.21
N TYR A 227 9.47 -16.10 2.70
CA TYR A 227 10.91 -16.36 2.54
C TYR A 227 11.24 -17.47 1.53
N GLU A 228 10.25 -18.08 0.89
CA GLU A 228 10.50 -19.16 -0.06
C GLU A 228 10.72 -18.62 -1.49
N ASN A 229 11.93 -18.86 -2.02
CA ASN A 229 12.27 -18.54 -3.41
C ASN A 229 11.79 -19.66 -4.35
N LYS A 230 10.47 -19.80 -4.51
CA LYS A 230 9.87 -20.80 -5.40
C LYS A 230 8.73 -20.21 -6.20
N SER A 231 8.56 -20.72 -7.41
CA SER A 231 7.40 -20.43 -8.24
C SER A 231 6.13 -20.93 -7.55
N ARG A 232 5.04 -20.17 -7.65
CA ARG A 232 3.75 -20.53 -7.07
C ARG A 232 2.59 -19.93 -7.84
N GLU A 233 1.45 -20.59 -7.77
CA GLU A 233 0.19 -20.02 -8.25
C GLU A 233 -0.38 -19.10 -7.16
N LEU A 234 -0.64 -17.85 -7.54
CA LEU A 234 -1.29 -16.87 -6.69
C LEU A 234 -2.66 -16.56 -7.28
N THR A 235 -3.68 -16.59 -6.42
CA THR A 235 -5.04 -16.17 -6.77
C THR A 235 -5.34 -14.84 -6.10
N LEU A 236 -5.63 -13.84 -6.93
CA LEU A 236 -6.18 -12.55 -6.53
C LEU A 236 -7.70 -12.65 -6.60
N ASP A 237 -8.36 -12.63 -5.45
CA ASP A 237 -9.79 -12.37 -5.39
C ASP A 237 -10.00 -10.86 -5.57
N LEU A 238 -10.62 -10.44 -6.68
CA LEU A 238 -10.88 -9.02 -6.97
C LEU A 238 -11.62 -8.31 -5.83
N PRO A 239 -12.57 -8.94 -5.12
CA PRO A 239 -13.24 -8.33 -3.98
C PRO A 239 -12.30 -7.87 -2.86
N ASP A 240 -11.15 -8.54 -2.68
CA ASP A 240 -10.14 -8.16 -1.67
C ASP A 240 -9.50 -6.80 -1.95
N ILE A 241 -9.53 -6.36 -3.22
CA ILE A 241 -9.01 -5.07 -3.67
C ILE A 241 -10.13 -4.07 -4.02
N GLY A 242 -11.37 -4.38 -3.64
CA GLY A 242 -12.53 -3.49 -3.83
C GLY A 242 -13.15 -3.56 -5.23
N LEU A 243 -12.80 -4.56 -6.04
CA LEU A 243 -13.34 -4.76 -7.39
C LEU A 243 -14.21 -6.02 -7.47
N GLN A 244 -15.17 -6.07 -8.38
CA GLN A 244 -15.98 -7.26 -8.65
C GLN A 244 -15.61 -7.91 -9.98
N CYS A 245 -15.36 -7.10 -11.00
CA CYS A 245 -14.86 -7.55 -12.29
C CYS A 245 -14.07 -6.45 -13.00
N ALA A 246 -13.35 -6.86 -14.04
CA ALA A 246 -12.74 -6.00 -15.03
C ALA A 246 -13.03 -6.58 -16.41
N SER A 247 -13.36 -5.74 -17.39
CA SER A 247 -13.57 -6.22 -18.76
C SER A 247 -12.26 -6.70 -19.39
N SER A 248 -11.13 -6.09 -19.03
CA SER A 248 -9.82 -6.52 -19.50
C SER A 248 -8.76 -6.43 -18.40
N LEU A 249 -7.76 -7.30 -18.54
CA LEU A 249 -6.59 -7.39 -17.69
C LEU A 249 -5.36 -7.44 -18.59
N ASN A 250 -4.32 -6.68 -18.25
CA ASN A 250 -3.00 -6.77 -18.86
C ASN A 250 -1.96 -7.07 -17.78
N ASN A 251 -1.21 -8.17 -17.92
CA ASN A 251 -0.10 -8.48 -17.05
C ASN A 251 1.21 -7.99 -17.69
N ILE A 252 1.78 -6.94 -17.11
CA ILE A 252 2.86 -6.15 -17.71
C ILE A 252 4.19 -6.92 -17.82
N TRP A 253 4.40 -7.93 -16.97
CA TRP A 253 5.69 -8.64 -16.92
C TRP A 253 5.76 -9.87 -17.82
N ASP A 254 4.63 -10.48 -18.17
CA ASP A 254 4.57 -11.63 -19.06
C ASP A 254 3.79 -11.38 -20.35
N ASP A 255 3.41 -10.13 -20.59
CA ASP A 255 2.62 -9.63 -21.73
C ASP A 255 1.30 -10.39 -21.95
N SER A 256 0.81 -11.10 -20.93
CA SER A 256 -0.43 -11.86 -21.02
C SER A 256 -1.64 -10.96 -20.79
N THR A 257 -2.66 -11.14 -21.63
CA THR A 257 -3.91 -10.40 -21.52
C THR A 257 -5.07 -11.31 -21.13
N GLY A 258 -5.93 -10.84 -20.25
CA GLY A 258 -7.21 -11.45 -19.89
C GLY A 258 -8.39 -10.61 -20.34
N GLN A 259 -9.53 -11.25 -20.57
CA GLN A 259 -10.81 -10.59 -20.82
C GLN A 259 -11.85 -11.15 -19.85
N ASP A 260 -12.86 -10.34 -19.53
CA ASP A 260 -13.98 -10.72 -18.66
C ASP A 260 -13.53 -11.35 -17.33
N VAL A 261 -12.56 -10.71 -16.65
CA VAL A 261 -12.06 -11.18 -15.35
C VAL A 261 -13.14 -10.95 -14.31
N ARG A 262 -13.73 -12.04 -13.82
CA ARG A 262 -14.85 -12.03 -12.88
C ARG A 262 -14.41 -12.65 -11.57
N THR A 263 -14.57 -11.90 -10.48
CA THR A 263 -14.38 -12.36 -9.10
C THR A 263 -12.95 -12.72 -8.69
N SER A 264 -12.19 -13.45 -9.50
CA SER A 264 -10.80 -13.78 -9.20
C SER A 264 -9.95 -13.90 -10.46
N TYR A 265 -8.63 -13.84 -10.26
CA TYR A 265 -7.62 -14.07 -11.28
C TYR A 265 -6.47 -14.87 -10.68
N THR A 266 -6.06 -15.94 -11.35
CA THR A 266 -4.94 -16.79 -10.92
C THR A 266 -3.80 -16.66 -11.91
N ALA A 267 -2.59 -16.45 -11.39
CA ALA A 267 -1.37 -16.42 -12.20
C ALA A 267 -0.24 -17.19 -11.51
N THR A 268 0.66 -17.75 -12.31
CA THR A 268 1.91 -18.29 -11.80
C THR A 268 2.92 -17.15 -11.63
N VAL A 269 3.41 -16.98 -10.42
CA VAL A 269 4.47 -16.01 -10.10
C VAL A 269 5.74 -16.78 -9.76
N ALA A 270 6.82 -16.47 -10.47
CA ALA A 270 8.14 -17.07 -10.23
C ALA A 270 8.63 -16.78 -8.79
N GLY A 271 9.60 -17.56 -8.31
CA GLY A 271 10.27 -17.29 -7.05
C GLY A 271 10.85 -15.88 -7.02
N HIS A 272 10.51 -15.10 -5.99
CA HIS A 272 10.85 -13.67 -5.88
C HIS A 272 10.31 -12.76 -7.02
N GLY A 273 9.43 -13.27 -7.89
CA GLY A 273 8.82 -12.54 -8.98
C GLY A 273 7.64 -11.65 -8.56
N THR A 274 7.18 -10.83 -9.50
CA THR A 274 5.98 -9.98 -9.41
C THR A 274 5.17 -10.11 -10.68
N GLY A 275 3.84 -10.13 -10.55
CA GLY A 275 2.93 -9.72 -11.63
C GLY A 275 2.43 -8.31 -11.37
N ILE A 276 2.44 -7.45 -12.38
CA ILE A 276 1.74 -6.15 -12.33
C ILE A 276 0.53 -6.30 -13.24
N LEU A 277 -0.65 -6.12 -12.67
CA LEU A 277 -1.91 -6.26 -13.39
C LEU A 277 -2.53 -4.88 -13.58
N GLU A 278 -2.74 -4.49 -14.83
CA GLU A 278 -3.58 -3.37 -15.20
C GLU A 278 -5.01 -3.88 -15.46
N LEU A 279 -5.98 -3.37 -14.71
CA LEU A 279 -7.39 -3.74 -14.81
C LEU A 279 -8.19 -2.56 -15.37
N GLN A 280 -8.99 -2.79 -16.41
CA GLN A 280 -9.77 -1.73 -17.06
C GLN A 280 -11.28 -2.03 -17.07
N ASN A 281 -12.09 -0.98 -17.18
CA ASN A 281 -13.56 -1.04 -17.15
C ASN A 281 -14.07 -1.86 -15.96
N THR A 282 -13.65 -1.44 -14.77
CA THR A 282 -13.88 -2.20 -13.55
C THR A 282 -15.25 -1.89 -12.94
N THR A 283 -15.78 -2.87 -12.22
CA THR A 283 -16.99 -2.71 -11.39
C THR A 283 -16.59 -2.81 -9.93
N ALA A 284 -17.15 -1.97 -9.06
CA ALA A 284 -16.88 -2.02 -7.62
C ALA A 284 -17.34 -3.35 -7.00
N SER A 285 -16.61 -3.80 -5.98
CA SER A 285 -16.92 -5.04 -5.23
C SER A 285 -18.37 -5.08 -4.76
N GLY A 286 -18.99 -6.27 -4.86
CA GLY A 286 -20.36 -6.51 -4.43
C GLY A 286 -21.44 -6.10 -5.43
N ILE A 287 -21.11 -5.51 -6.58
CA ILE A 287 -22.09 -5.16 -7.63
C ILE A 287 -22.07 -6.20 -8.75
N TYR A 288 -23.21 -6.87 -8.97
CA TYR A 288 -23.36 -7.91 -9.98
C TYR A 288 -24.44 -7.50 -10.99
N SER A 289 -24.02 -7.05 -12.18
CA SER A 289 -24.97 -6.74 -13.25
C SER A 289 -25.54 -8.02 -13.86
N THR A 290 -26.81 -7.98 -14.27
CA THR A 290 -27.42 -9.11 -14.97
C THR A 290 -26.70 -9.42 -16.28
N ALA A 291 -26.14 -8.41 -16.96
CA ALA A 291 -25.42 -8.61 -18.22
C ALA A 291 -24.11 -9.40 -18.08
N ILE A 292 -23.44 -9.30 -16.92
CA ILE A 292 -22.15 -9.96 -16.69
C ILE A 292 -22.35 -11.23 -15.88
N PHE A 293 -23.10 -11.17 -14.79
CA PHE A 293 -23.21 -12.25 -13.80
C PHE A 293 -24.55 -12.98 -13.85
N GLY A 294 -25.54 -12.43 -14.53
CA GLY A 294 -26.90 -12.97 -14.56
C GLY A 294 -27.15 -13.89 -15.76
N SER A 295 -27.84 -14.99 -15.49
CA SER A 295 -28.36 -15.92 -16.50
C SER A 295 -29.89 -16.00 -16.36
N PRO A 296 -30.67 -15.19 -17.10
CA PRO A 296 -32.13 -15.24 -17.09
C PRO A 296 -32.67 -16.51 -17.78
N SER A 297 -33.66 -17.15 -17.18
CA SER A 297 -34.39 -18.31 -17.69
C SER A 297 -35.85 -18.28 -17.22
N GLY A 298 -36.77 -17.91 -18.12
CA GLY A 298 -38.17 -17.69 -17.74
C GLY A 298 -38.31 -16.50 -16.78
N THR A 299 -38.92 -16.72 -15.62
CA THR A 299 -39.02 -15.73 -14.53
C THR A 299 -37.83 -15.77 -13.58
N THR A 300 -36.91 -16.70 -13.76
CA THR A 300 -35.77 -16.89 -12.87
C THR A 300 -34.54 -16.20 -13.44
N THR A 301 -33.78 -15.49 -12.60
CA THR A 301 -32.43 -15.02 -12.94
C THR A 301 -31.44 -15.59 -11.93
N THR A 302 -30.44 -16.31 -12.43
CA THR A 302 -29.36 -16.87 -11.61
C THR A 302 -28.12 -16.00 -11.71
N PHE A 303 -27.57 -15.57 -10.58
CA PHE A 303 -26.34 -14.78 -10.50
C PHE A 303 -25.18 -15.64 -10.03
N GLU A 304 -24.10 -15.70 -10.82
CA GLU A 304 -22.87 -16.43 -10.48
C GLU A 304 -21.61 -15.90 -11.20
N PRO A 305 -20.41 -16.08 -10.63
CA PRO A 305 -20.17 -16.47 -9.23
C PRO A 305 -20.36 -15.28 -8.27
N ILE A 306 -21.01 -15.52 -7.13
CA ILE A 306 -21.15 -14.56 -6.01
C ILE A 306 -20.08 -14.85 -4.97
N TYR A 307 -19.15 -13.92 -4.78
CA TYR A 307 -18.09 -14.07 -3.79
C TYR A 307 -18.54 -13.60 -2.41
N ALA A 308 -18.28 -14.44 -1.41
CA ALA A 308 -18.45 -14.11 -0.01
C ALA A 308 -17.10 -14.23 0.70
N ILE A 309 -16.66 -13.15 1.33
CA ILE A 309 -15.41 -13.12 2.10
C ILE A 309 -15.49 -14.00 3.36
N THR A 310 -16.69 -14.20 3.89
CA THR A 310 -16.95 -14.99 5.11
C THR A 310 -18.27 -15.74 5.02
N THR A 311 -18.39 -16.84 5.76
CA THR A 311 -19.67 -17.56 5.90
C THR A 311 -20.59 -16.80 6.85
N SER A 312 -21.75 -16.34 6.36
CA SER A 312 -22.74 -15.65 7.18
C SER A 312 -24.14 -15.72 6.59
N ASP A 313 -25.15 -15.74 7.45
CA ASP A 313 -26.57 -15.63 7.11
C ASP A 313 -27.06 -14.17 6.93
N LYS A 314 -26.17 -13.19 7.09
CA LYS A 314 -26.50 -11.75 7.21
C LYS A 314 -26.01 -10.88 6.07
N TYR A 315 -25.63 -11.44 4.92
CA TYR A 315 -25.29 -10.59 3.78
C TYR A 315 -26.51 -9.77 3.37
N ALA A 316 -26.34 -8.45 3.28
CA ALA A 316 -27.37 -7.59 2.74
C ALA A 316 -27.41 -7.78 1.23
N LEU A 317 -28.58 -8.14 0.71
CA LEU A 317 -28.85 -8.26 -0.71
C LEU A 317 -29.83 -7.17 -1.12
N THR A 318 -29.48 -6.36 -2.10
CA THR A 318 -30.39 -5.44 -2.78
C THR A 318 -30.53 -5.86 -4.24
N VAL A 319 -31.77 -6.04 -4.68
CA VAL A 319 -32.14 -6.38 -6.05
C VAL A 319 -32.62 -5.11 -6.73
N TYR A 320 -32.01 -4.74 -7.85
CA TYR A 320 -32.41 -3.58 -8.65
C TYR A 320 -33.17 -4.04 -9.90
N PHE A 321 -34.29 -3.39 -10.17
CA PHE A 321 -35.12 -3.68 -11.33
C PHE A 321 -34.84 -2.69 -12.45
N ALA A 322 -35.00 -3.15 -13.70
CA ALA A 322 -34.77 -2.32 -14.89
C ALA A 322 -35.77 -1.15 -15.00
N GLU A 323 -36.96 -1.30 -14.42
CA GLU A 323 -38.04 -0.31 -14.44
C GLU A 323 -38.75 -0.25 -13.07
N SER A 324 -39.47 0.84 -12.82
CA SER A 324 -40.32 0.97 -11.63
C SER A 324 -41.48 -0.04 -11.68
N VAL A 325 -41.76 -0.67 -10.54
CA VAL A 325 -42.77 -1.73 -10.45
C VAL A 325 -44.20 -1.17 -10.55
N SER A 326 -45.01 -1.74 -11.45
CA SER A 326 -46.39 -1.29 -11.75
C SER A 326 -47.45 -1.75 -10.74
N SER A 327 -47.16 -2.76 -9.91
CA SER A 327 -48.03 -3.25 -8.84
C SER A 327 -47.20 -3.93 -7.75
N THR A 328 -47.63 -3.82 -6.49
CA THR A 328 -46.93 -4.49 -5.38
C THR A 328 -46.80 -5.99 -5.67
N THR A 329 -45.56 -6.51 -5.64
CA THR A 329 -45.24 -7.91 -5.93
C THR A 329 -44.33 -8.50 -4.87
N ILE A 330 -44.08 -9.81 -4.95
CA ILE A 330 -43.15 -10.54 -4.10
C ILE A 330 -42.18 -11.26 -5.05
N ILE A 331 -40.89 -11.16 -4.77
CA ILE A 331 -39.86 -11.95 -5.44
C ILE A 331 -39.40 -13.06 -4.49
N THR A 332 -38.83 -14.14 -5.03
CA THR A 332 -38.22 -15.20 -4.22
C THR A 332 -36.72 -15.21 -4.46
N VAL A 333 -35.93 -15.20 -3.40
CA VAL A 333 -34.47 -15.25 -3.42
C VAL A 333 -34.01 -16.54 -2.76
N GLU A 334 -33.14 -17.27 -3.43
CA GLU A 334 -32.49 -18.48 -2.94
C GLU A 334 -30.97 -18.36 -3.11
N SER A 335 -30.21 -18.91 -2.17
CA SER A 335 -28.74 -18.93 -2.22
C SER A 335 -28.25 -20.37 -2.20
N SER A 336 -27.18 -20.68 -2.94
CA SER A 336 -26.52 -21.99 -2.90
C SER A 336 -26.00 -22.39 -1.51
N ALA A 337 -25.84 -21.42 -0.59
CA ALA A 337 -25.37 -21.68 0.77
C ALA A 337 -26.45 -22.23 1.72
N SER A 338 -27.73 -22.18 1.33
CA SER A 338 -28.83 -22.65 2.17
C SER A 338 -30.06 -22.99 1.35
N ASN A 339 -30.77 -24.06 1.72
CA ASN A 339 -32.08 -24.42 1.14
C ASN A 339 -33.22 -23.50 1.61
N THR A 340 -32.91 -22.33 2.19
CA THR A 340 -33.89 -21.39 2.72
C THR A 340 -34.12 -20.27 1.73
N THR A 341 -35.38 -20.04 1.37
CA THR A 341 -35.78 -18.93 0.51
C THR A 341 -36.19 -17.72 1.34
N THR A 342 -35.90 -16.52 0.83
CA THR A 342 -36.46 -15.26 1.35
C THR A 342 -37.36 -14.63 0.31
N SER A 343 -38.45 -14.02 0.76
CA SER A 343 -39.47 -13.48 -0.15
C SER A 343 -39.75 -12.01 0.11
N PRO A 344 -38.82 -11.09 -0.21
CA PRO A 344 -39.01 -9.68 0.05
C PRO A 344 -40.16 -9.11 -0.80
N LYS A 345 -40.96 -8.26 -0.16
CA LYS A 345 -42.04 -7.53 -0.80
C LYS A 345 -41.48 -6.33 -1.56
N VAL A 346 -41.92 -6.16 -2.80
CA VAL A 346 -41.56 -5.02 -3.66
C VAL A 346 -42.76 -4.07 -3.76
N PRO A 347 -42.71 -2.88 -3.14
CA PRO A 347 -43.82 -1.93 -3.19
C PRO A 347 -44.08 -1.39 -4.60
N PHE A 348 -45.31 -0.91 -4.84
CA PHE A 348 -45.63 -0.12 -6.03
C PHE A 348 -44.64 1.04 -6.20
N SER A 349 -44.26 1.33 -7.45
CA SER A 349 -43.27 2.34 -7.86
C SER A 349 -41.84 2.15 -7.35
N ALA A 350 -41.55 1.09 -6.59
CA ALA A 350 -40.19 0.80 -6.18
C ALA A 350 -39.32 0.43 -7.39
N THR A 351 -38.03 0.73 -7.32
CA THR A 351 -37.01 0.32 -8.30
C THR A 351 -36.04 -0.71 -7.72
N GLN A 352 -36.22 -1.07 -6.45
CA GLN A 352 -35.38 -2.04 -5.77
C GLN A 352 -36.13 -2.75 -4.64
N ALA A 353 -35.58 -3.88 -4.20
CA ALA A 353 -36.02 -4.59 -3.01
C ALA A 353 -34.79 -5.13 -2.26
N SER A 354 -34.84 -5.10 -0.93
CA SER A 354 -33.72 -5.55 -0.09
C SER A 354 -34.14 -6.69 0.84
N THR A 355 -33.22 -7.62 1.09
CA THR A 355 -33.37 -8.74 2.02
C THR A 355 -31.99 -9.09 2.59
N THR A 356 -31.94 -10.08 3.48
CA THR A 356 -30.69 -10.76 3.85
C THR A 356 -30.59 -12.09 3.13
N THR A 357 -29.39 -12.51 2.77
CA THR A 357 -29.14 -13.80 2.13
C THR A 357 -27.98 -14.53 2.80
N PRO A 358 -28.06 -15.85 3.03
CA PRO A 358 -26.92 -16.61 3.51
C PRO A 358 -25.91 -16.84 2.39
N LEU A 359 -24.62 -16.72 2.70
CA LEU A 359 -23.52 -17.08 1.81
C LEU A 359 -22.44 -17.83 2.60
N THR A 360 -21.77 -18.76 1.94
CA THR A 360 -20.59 -19.47 2.47
C THR A 360 -19.33 -18.82 1.93
N ALA A 361 -18.27 -18.73 2.73
CA ALA A 361 -16.99 -18.18 2.28
C ALA A 361 -16.53 -18.82 0.95
N GLY A 362 -16.08 -17.99 0.00
CA GLY A 362 -15.76 -18.39 -1.37
C GLY A 362 -16.90 -18.11 -2.36
N SER A 363 -17.04 -18.98 -3.37
CA SER A 363 -17.98 -18.80 -4.48
C SER A 363 -19.35 -19.40 -4.18
N ASN A 364 -20.41 -18.64 -4.49
CA ASN A 364 -21.81 -18.99 -4.30
C ASN A 364 -22.64 -18.66 -5.55
N THR A 365 -23.90 -19.04 -5.55
CA THR A 365 -24.91 -18.67 -6.55
C THR A 365 -26.13 -18.07 -5.84
N ILE A 366 -26.72 -17.01 -6.40
CA ILE A 366 -27.99 -16.45 -5.93
C ILE A 366 -29.02 -16.57 -7.07
N THR A 367 -30.13 -17.23 -6.80
CA THR A 367 -31.23 -17.41 -7.76
C THR A 367 -32.41 -16.55 -7.33
N ILE A 368 -32.95 -15.75 -8.25
CA ILE A 368 -34.09 -14.86 -7.99
C ILE A 368 -35.23 -15.19 -8.95
N ASP A 369 -36.37 -15.62 -8.43
CA ASP A 369 -37.62 -15.78 -9.19
C ASP A 369 -38.44 -14.49 -9.08
N SER A 370 -38.65 -13.84 -10.22
CA SER A 370 -39.26 -12.53 -10.37
C SER A 370 -39.89 -12.38 -11.75
N SER A 371 -41.15 -11.95 -11.80
CA SER A 371 -41.77 -11.51 -13.06
C SER A 371 -41.23 -10.16 -13.58
N LEU A 372 -40.46 -9.45 -12.76
CA LEU A 372 -39.81 -8.19 -13.10
C LEU A 372 -38.41 -8.44 -13.65
N SER A 373 -38.02 -7.68 -14.68
CA SER A 373 -36.65 -7.68 -15.19
C SER A 373 -35.68 -7.08 -14.16
N ILE A 374 -34.67 -7.88 -13.78
CA ILE A 374 -33.62 -7.49 -12.83
C ILE A 374 -32.45 -6.89 -13.62
N SER A 375 -32.01 -5.67 -13.27
CA SER A 375 -30.85 -5.02 -13.89
C SER A 375 -29.53 -5.44 -13.24
N SER A 376 -29.54 -5.58 -11.92
CA SER A 376 -28.37 -5.93 -11.12
C SER A 376 -28.77 -6.35 -9.71
N ILE A 377 -27.83 -6.97 -9.00
CA ILE A 377 -27.90 -7.12 -7.55
C ILE A 377 -26.67 -6.48 -6.90
N GLN A 378 -26.84 -6.05 -5.65
CA GLN A 378 -25.76 -5.61 -4.78
C GLN A 378 -25.74 -6.50 -3.54
N VAL A 379 -24.60 -7.13 -3.29
CA VAL A 379 -24.33 -7.95 -2.11
C VAL A 379 -23.34 -7.19 -1.25
N THR A 380 -23.70 -6.94 0.00
CA THR A 380 -22.83 -6.27 0.97
C THR A 380 -22.60 -7.20 2.15
N ALA A 381 -21.34 -7.42 2.48
CA ALA A 381 -20.97 -8.18 3.66
C ALA A 381 -21.60 -7.55 4.92
N PRO A 382 -22.05 -8.36 5.90
CA PRO A 382 -22.58 -7.81 7.14
C PRO A 382 -21.55 -6.91 7.83
N ASN A 383 -22.02 -5.85 8.49
CA ASN A 383 -21.19 -5.06 9.40
C ASN A 383 -20.77 -5.95 10.56
N GLY A 384 -19.60 -6.54 10.41
CA GLY A 384 -19.21 -7.72 11.14
C GLY A 384 -17.94 -8.26 10.54
N THR A 385 -16.84 -7.60 10.90
CA THR A 385 -15.53 -8.23 11.09
C THR A 385 -14.85 -8.75 9.81
N TYR A 386 -14.16 -7.84 9.13
CA TYR A 386 -13.16 -8.16 8.09
C TYR A 386 -12.08 -9.14 8.59
N TYR A 387 -11.95 -9.26 9.92
CA TYR A 387 -11.52 -10.44 10.68
C TYR A 387 -12.42 -10.54 11.93
N PRO A 388 -12.86 -11.72 12.43
CA PRO A 388 -13.87 -11.91 13.52
C PRO A 388 -13.67 -11.14 14.84
N SER A 389 -12.64 -10.31 14.93
CA SER A 389 -12.11 -9.73 16.15
C SER A 389 -11.09 -8.63 15.85
N THR A 390 -11.38 -7.73 14.90
CA THR A 390 -10.63 -6.47 14.87
C THR A 390 -10.97 -5.71 16.15
N ILE A 391 -10.06 -5.73 17.12
CA ILE A 391 -10.24 -5.03 18.38
C ILE A 391 -9.97 -3.55 18.12
N GLY A 392 -11.01 -2.72 18.29
CA GLY A 392 -10.87 -1.26 18.23
C GLY A 392 -10.02 -0.69 19.37
N HIS A 393 -10.13 0.62 19.62
CA HIS A 393 -9.33 1.29 20.65
C HIS A 393 -9.49 0.63 22.04
N ILE A 394 -8.41 0.02 22.53
CA ILE A 394 -8.28 -0.38 23.93
C ILE A 394 -7.54 0.76 24.63
N SER A 395 -8.21 1.45 25.55
CA SER A 395 -7.55 2.45 26.41
C SER A 395 -6.40 1.80 27.21
N PRO A 396 -5.46 2.57 27.79
CA PRO A 396 -4.40 2.01 28.65
C PRO A 396 -4.91 1.14 29.81
N SER A 397 -6.15 1.36 30.26
CA SER A 397 -6.85 0.54 31.27
C SER A 397 -8.00 -0.30 30.70
N GLY A 398 -8.12 -0.37 29.38
CA GLY A 398 -9.19 -1.07 28.68
C GLY A 398 -8.90 -2.56 28.61
N SER A 399 -9.94 -3.36 28.38
CA SER A 399 -9.77 -4.76 28.03
C SER A 399 -10.63 -5.06 26.81
N ALA A 400 -10.10 -5.88 25.91
CA ALA A 400 -10.88 -6.46 24.83
C ALA A 400 -11.06 -7.95 25.08
N LYS A 401 -12.19 -8.47 24.62
CA LYS A 401 -12.57 -9.87 24.78
C LYS A 401 -13.03 -10.40 23.44
N ALA A 402 -12.47 -11.52 23.03
CA ALA A 402 -12.99 -12.34 21.94
C ALA A 402 -13.53 -13.64 22.53
N THR A 403 -14.67 -14.12 22.02
CA THR A 403 -15.23 -15.42 22.39
C THR A 403 -14.86 -16.42 21.31
N ILE A 404 -14.15 -17.48 21.70
CA ILE A 404 -13.78 -18.58 20.82
C ILE A 404 -14.60 -19.78 21.23
N SER A 405 -15.45 -20.26 20.33
CA SER A 405 -16.29 -21.44 20.56
C SER A 405 -15.49 -22.71 20.28
N ALA A 406 -15.57 -23.68 21.19
CA ALA A 406 -15.08 -25.03 20.93
C ALA A 406 -16.25 -25.90 20.46
N THR A 407 -16.05 -26.72 19.44
CA THR A 407 -17.11 -27.53 18.84
C THR A 407 -17.39 -28.83 19.61
N SER A 408 -16.52 -29.21 20.54
CA SER A 408 -16.56 -30.46 21.31
C SER A 408 -16.71 -30.24 22.83
N SER A 409 -17.20 -31.22 23.59
CA SER A 409 -17.16 -31.21 25.08
C SER A 409 -15.81 -31.76 25.63
N GLY A 410 -15.49 -31.54 26.90
CA GLY A 410 -14.28 -32.09 27.57
C GLY A 410 -13.09 -31.12 27.67
N SER A 411 -11.92 -31.62 28.09
CA SER A 411 -10.70 -30.82 28.28
C SER A 411 -10.29 -30.07 27.00
N LYS A 412 -9.87 -28.80 27.16
CA LYS A 412 -9.47 -27.90 26.07
C LYS A 412 -8.01 -27.50 26.20
N TYR A 413 -7.26 -27.69 25.12
CA TYR A 413 -5.90 -27.21 24.93
C TYR A 413 -5.97 -25.95 24.08
N LEU A 414 -5.53 -24.84 24.67
CA LEU A 414 -5.45 -23.56 24.00
C LEU A 414 -4.01 -23.36 23.51
N ALA A 415 -3.84 -23.23 22.20
CA ALA A 415 -2.58 -22.78 21.61
C ALA A 415 -2.75 -21.32 21.18
N ILE A 416 -1.86 -20.46 21.67
CA ILE A 416 -1.82 -19.04 21.31
C ILE A 416 -0.48 -18.80 20.62
N ASP A 417 -0.54 -18.44 19.35
CA ASP A 417 0.65 -18.02 18.60
C ASP A 417 0.61 -16.50 18.42
N TYR A 418 1.67 -15.84 18.91
CA TYR A 418 1.82 -14.40 18.93
C TYR A 418 3.17 -14.02 18.34
N ILE A 419 3.15 -13.46 17.13
CA ILE A 419 4.36 -13.01 16.45
C ILE A 419 4.88 -11.75 17.15
N LYS A 420 6.04 -11.90 17.81
CA LYS A 420 6.66 -10.89 18.69
C LYS A 420 7.75 -10.03 18.01
N ASN A 421 7.88 -10.07 16.68
CA ASN A 421 8.94 -9.31 16.02
C ASN A 421 8.53 -7.85 15.81
N ASP A 422 9.05 -7.02 16.71
CA ASP A 422 8.99 -5.56 16.66
C ASP A 422 10.21 -4.98 15.91
N VAL A 423 9.98 -3.95 15.10
CA VAL A 423 10.82 -2.75 15.12
C VAL A 423 9.86 -1.56 15.32
N ALA A 424 9.68 -1.13 16.57
CA ALA A 424 8.91 0.05 16.91
C ALA A 424 9.88 1.13 17.44
N PHE A 425 10.07 2.21 16.68
CA PHE A 425 10.72 3.42 17.20
C PHE A 425 9.71 4.26 17.98
N GLU A 426 10.21 5.09 18.88
CA GLU A 426 9.49 5.85 19.91
C GLU A 426 8.35 6.77 19.38
N SER A 427 8.25 6.98 18.06
CA SER A 427 7.19 7.74 17.39
C SER A 427 5.99 6.92 16.89
N SER A 428 6.00 5.59 17.07
CA SER A 428 4.89 4.68 16.70
C SER A 428 3.59 4.92 17.49
N TRP A 429 3.57 5.93 18.37
CA TRP A 429 2.48 6.29 19.28
C TRP A 429 1.68 7.55 18.86
N GLY A 430 2.03 8.17 17.73
CA GLY A 430 1.35 9.37 17.23
C GLY A 430 0.06 9.08 16.44
N TRP A 431 0.21 8.79 15.15
CA TRP A 431 -0.92 8.81 14.18
C TRP A 431 -0.88 7.70 13.10
N GLY A 432 -0.04 6.67 13.25
CA GLY A 432 0.10 5.58 12.25
C GLY A 432 -0.70 4.33 12.60
N SER A 433 -1.54 3.87 11.67
CA SER A 433 -2.31 2.62 11.76
C SER A 433 -1.39 1.40 11.66
N ASN A 434 -1.24 0.69 12.77
CA ASN A 434 -0.30 -0.41 12.93
C ASN A 434 -1.03 -1.59 13.60
N SER A 435 -1.22 -2.71 12.91
CA SER A 435 -1.89 -3.93 13.42
C SER A 435 -0.92 -5.12 13.55
N ARG A 436 -1.17 -6.00 14.53
CA ARG A 436 -0.54 -7.34 14.65
C ARG A 436 -1.59 -8.41 14.42
N ASN A 437 -1.11 -9.62 14.09
CA ASN A 437 -1.94 -10.81 14.04
C ASN A 437 -1.70 -11.68 15.27
N LEU A 438 -2.77 -12.13 15.89
CA LEU A 438 -2.81 -13.10 16.97
C LEU A 438 -3.60 -14.30 16.48
N THR A 439 -3.02 -15.49 16.51
CA THR A 439 -3.71 -16.72 16.09
C THR A 439 -4.01 -17.56 17.32
N VAL A 440 -5.27 -17.98 17.46
CA VAL A 440 -5.70 -18.79 18.58
C VAL A 440 -6.36 -20.08 18.08
N THR A 441 -5.89 -21.21 18.60
CA THR A 441 -6.40 -22.54 18.24
C THR A 441 -6.84 -23.27 19.50
N VAL A 442 -7.97 -23.99 19.42
CA VAL A 442 -8.47 -24.86 20.50
C VAL A 442 -8.43 -26.30 20.00
N ASN A 443 -7.74 -27.20 20.71
CA ASN A 443 -7.70 -28.64 20.39
C ASN A 443 -7.29 -28.98 18.94
N SER A 444 -6.47 -28.14 18.30
CA SER A 444 -6.09 -28.27 16.89
C SER A 444 -7.25 -28.12 15.89
N GLU A 445 -8.37 -27.52 16.30
CA GLU A 445 -9.46 -27.05 15.41
C GLU A 445 -8.98 -25.86 14.54
N ASP A 446 -9.81 -25.42 13.60
CA ASP A 446 -9.43 -24.32 12.68
C ASP A 446 -9.00 -23.06 13.47
N PRO A 447 -7.83 -22.48 13.15
CA PRO A 447 -7.30 -21.33 13.88
C PRO A 447 -8.19 -20.09 13.69
N VAL A 448 -8.48 -19.40 14.79
CA VAL A 448 -9.13 -18.08 14.76
C VAL A 448 -8.05 -17.01 14.75
N ARG A 449 -7.99 -16.22 13.69
CA ARG A 449 -7.09 -15.07 13.57
C ARG A 449 -7.77 -13.81 14.09
N LEU A 450 -7.09 -13.14 15.02
CA LEU A 450 -7.46 -11.86 15.60
C LEU A 450 -6.48 -10.78 15.15
N GLU A 451 -7.00 -9.63 14.72
CA GLU A 451 -6.18 -8.45 14.48
C GLU A 451 -6.17 -7.57 15.74
N VAL A 452 -4.98 -7.31 16.27
CA VAL A 452 -4.79 -6.52 17.48
C VAL A 452 -4.01 -5.24 17.16
N PRO A 453 -4.42 -4.07 17.65
CA PRO A 453 -3.67 -2.84 17.40
C PRO A 453 -2.32 -2.91 18.13
N LEU A 454 -1.25 -2.44 17.47
CA LEU A 454 0.07 -2.28 18.10
C LEU A 454 0.01 -1.31 19.29
N SER A 455 -0.87 -0.31 19.20
CA SER A 455 -1.00 0.79 20.17
C SER A 455 -2.40 1.41 20.18
N GLY A 456 -3.46 0.61 20.35
CA GLY A 456 -4.78 1.10 20.76
C GLY A 456 -5.46 2.20 19.93
N ARG A 457 -5.00 2.63 18.74
CA ARG A 457 -5.71 3.62 17.90
C ARG A 457 -5.79 3.14 16.45
N HIS A 458 -7.02 2.93 15.99
CA HIS A 458 -7.40 3.06 14.59
C HIS A 458 -8.19 4.38 14.50
N MET A 459 -7.86 5.25 13.54
CA MET A 459 -8.83 6.20 13.01
C MET A 459 -9.36 5.66 11.70
#